data_AF-A0A3B4CBJ7-F1
#
_entry.id   AF-A0A3B4CBJ7-F1
#
_cell.length_a   1.000
_cell.length_b   1.000
_cell.length_c   1.000
_cell.angle_alpha   90.00
_cell.angle_beta   90.00
_cell.angle_gamma   90.00
#
_symmetry.space_group_name_H-M   'P 1'
#
loop_
_entity.id
_entity.type
_entity.pdbx_description
1 polymer ?
#
loop_
_entity_poly.entity_id
_entity_poly.type
_entity_poly.pdbx_seq_one_letter_code
_entity_poly.pdbx_strand_id
1 'polypeptide(L)'
;MEYKLLFCQWLFNFLFKVCLCQIMIILNREIEDVQQVSLIKDREGNVLVSEQRVLSRWKEYFEELMNEENERERRTTGGEIVDQEVQRISKVEVRAAFKGMKNGKAVGADDIPVEVWRCLGEKAVDFLTRLFNKILESERMPDEWRSSVLVPIFKNKGDVQSCSNYRGIKLMSHIMKVWERVVEAMLRREVQISEQQFGFMPRKSTTDEIFALRVLVEKYREGQKELHCVFVDLEKAYDRVPRQELWYCMRKSGVAEKYVRVVQDMYEDSETVVRCAVGVTNGFKVKVGLHQGSALSPFLFAVVMDRLTDEVRQEAPWTMMFADDIVICGESREQVEENLESWRFALERRGMKVSRDKTEYMCVNEREAGGKVKMQGVEVVKVDDFKCLGSTIQSNG
;
A
#
# COMPACT_ATOMS: atom_id res chain seq x y z
N MET A 1 1.45 32.86 -2.72
CA MET A 1 1.96 33.61 -3.91
C MET A 1 3.46 33.45 -4.14
N GLU A 2 4.31 33.22 -3.13
CA GLU A 2 5.76 33.04 -3.32
C GLU A 2 6.18 31.72 -4.01
N TYR A 3 5.40 30.64 -3.89
CA TYR A 3 5.73 29.34 -4.51
C TYR A 3 5.70 29.40 -6.05
N LYS A 4 4.74 30.14 -6.62
CA LYS A 4 4.61 30.31 -8.08
C LYS A 4 5.73 31.15 -8.68
N LEU A 5 6.23 32.18 -7.99
CA LEU A 5 7.34 32.98 -8.53
C LEU A 5 8.67 32.23 -8.48
N LEU A 6 8.99 31.52 -7.40
CA LEU A 6 10.24 30.77 -7.30
C LEU A 6 10.26 29.55 -8.23
N PHE A 7 9.15 28.84 -8.36
CA PHE A 7 9.02 27.71 -9.27
C PHE A 7 8.96 28.17 -10.73
N CYS A 8 8.11 29.14 -11.10
CA CYS A 8 8.00 29.60 -12.49
C CYS A 8 9.25 30.37 -12.96
N GLN A 9 9.85 31.25 -12.14
CA GLN A 9 11.04 31.99 -12.58
C GLN A 9 12.26 31.07 -12.76
N TRP A 10 12.33 29.97 -11.99
CA TRP A 10 13.36 28.95 -12.14
C TRP A 10 13.07 28.00 -13.30
N LEU A 11 11.84 27.50 -13.43
CA LEU A 11 11.39 26.62 -14.53
C LEU A 11 11.52 27.32 -15.89
N PHE A 12 11.18 28.61 -15.98
CA PHE A 12 11.27 29.40 -17.22
C PHE A 12 12.72 29.67 -17.66
N ASN A 13 13.64 29.89 -16.70
CA ASN A 13 15.07 30.04 -17.00
C ASN A 13 15.76 28.69 -17.28
N PHE A 14 15.20 27.58 -16.78
CA PHE A 14 15.74 26.21 -16.95
C PHE A 14 15.28 25.56 -18.27
N LEU A 15 13.99 25.69 -18.62
CA LEU A 15 13.42 25.20 -19.88
C LEU A 15 14.06 25.85 -21.11
N PHE A 16 14.58 27.07 -21.00
CA PHE A 16 15.25 27.75 -22.12
C PHE A 16 16.70 27.30 -22.36
N LYS A 17 17.33 26.57 -21.43
CA LYS A 17 18.76 26.21 -21.49
C LYS A 17 19.06 24.72 -21.59
N VAL A 18 18.12 23.82 -21.31
CA VAL A 18 18.37 22.36 -21.32
C VAL A 18 17.42 21.66 -22.29
N CYS A 19 17.84 21.60 -23.55
CA CYS A 19 17.54 20.57 -24.55
C CYS A 19 16.08 20.11 -24.76
N LEU A 20 15.42 20.80 -25.70
CA LEU A 20 14.26 20.32 -26.49
C LEU A 20 14.44 18.91 -27.11
N CYS A 21 15.68 18.43 -27.28
CA CYS A 21 15.95 17.10 -27.88
C CYS A 21 15.79 15.90 -26.93
N GLN A 22 15.97 16.07 -25.61
CA GLN A 22 15.83 14.93 -24.66
C GLN A 22 14.37 14.72 -24.25
N ILE A 23 13.60 15.81 -24.16
CA ILE A 23 12.16 15.80 -23.84
C ILE A 23 11.37 15.06 -24.93
N MET A 24 11.76 15.22 -26.20
CA MET A 24 11.11 14.56 -27.34
C MET A 24 11.30 13.03 -27.38
N ILE A 25 12.40 12.51 -26.82
CA ILE A 25 12.67 11.06 -26.74
C ILE A 25 11.91 10.42 -25.58
N ILE A 26 11.62 11.18 -24.51
CA ILE A 26 10.88 10.70 -23.34
C ILE A 26 9.36 10.70 -23.59
N LEU A 27 8.84 11.73 -24.26
CA LEU A 27 7.42 11.81 -24.68
C LEU A 27 7.00 10.67 -25.63
N ASN A 28 7.91 10.15 -26.45
CA ASN A 28 7.61 9.06 -27.38
C ASN A 28 7.38 7.68 -26.69
N ARG A 29 7.68 7.55 -25.39
CA ARG A 29 7.45 6.31 -24.63
C ARG A 29 6.09 6.24 -23.93
N GLU A 30 5.31 7.33 -23.95
CA GLU A 30 4.03 7.42 -23.21
C GLU A 30 2.87 6.63 -23.84
N ILE A 31 3.10 5.97 -24.98
CA ILE A 31 2.05 5.32 -25.77
C ILE A 31 2.01 3.78 -25.56
N GLU A 32 3.06 3.16 -25.02
CA GLU A 32 3.16 1.69 -25.02
C GLU A 32 2.56 0.97 -23.78
N ASP A 33 2.39 1.67 -22.65
CA ASP A 33 2.02 1.02 -21.36
C ASP A 33 0.52 1.02 -21.04
N VAL A 34 -0.34 1.51 -21.94
CA VAL A 34 -1.80 1.43 -21.74
C VAL A 34 -2.29 0.09 -22.27
N GLN A 35 -2.66 -0.82 -21.36
CA GLN A 35 -3.23 -2.12 -21.73
C GLN A 35 -4.41 -1.94 -22.70
N GLN A 36 -4.42 -2.75 -23.77
CA GLN A 36 -5.27 -2.68 -24.97
C GLN A 36 -6.80 -2.87 -24.75
N VAL A 37 -7.28 -2.76 -23.51
CA VAL A 37 -8.67 -3.08 -23.16
C VAL A 37 -9.52 -1.82 -23.25
N SER A 38 -10.12 -1.63 -24.43
CA SER A 38 -11.04 -0.51 -24.71
C SER A 38 -12.49 -0.76 -24.27
N LEU A 39 -12.83 -2.00 -23.90
CA LEU A 39 -14.18 -2.43 -23.57
C LEU A 39 -14.26 -2.95 -22.13
N ILE A 40 -15.19 -2.40 -21.35
CA ILE A 40 -15.39 -2.71 -19.93
C ILE A 40 -16.88 -2.97 -19.67
N LYS A 41 -17.21 -3.82 -18.71
CA LYS A 41 -18.59 -4.10 -18.30
C LYS A 41 -19.12 -3.06 -17.31
N ASP A 42 -20.40 -2.74 -17.45
CA ASP A 42 -21.13 -2.02 -16.41
C ASP A 42 -21.45 -2.93 -15.20
N ARG A 43 -22.24 -2.42 -14.24
CA ARG A 43 -22.62 -3.18 -13.04
C ARG A 43 -23.51 -4.39 -13.34
N GLU A 44 -24.27 -4.33 -14.42
CA GLU A 44 -25.21 -5.37 -14.84
C GLU A 44 -24.52 -6.45 -15.69
N GLY A 45 -23.24 -6.27 -16.00
CA GLY A 45 -22.44 -7.18 -16.81
C GLY A 45 -22.52 -6.91 -18.30
N ASN A 46 -23.18 -5.83 -18.73
CA ASN A 46 -23.27 -5.46 -20.13
C ASN A 46 -21.98 -4.76 -20.58
N VAL A 47 -21.48 -5.12 -21.76
CA VAL A 47 -20.25 -4.54 -22.31
C VAL A 47 -20.51 -3.13 -22.81
N LEU A 48 -19.73 -2.17 -22.32
CA LEU A 48 -19.76 -0.78 -22.73
C LEU A 48 -18.91 -0.58 -23.99
N VAL A 49 -19.52 -0.05 -25.04
CA VAL A 49 -18.88 0.21 -26.34
C VAL A 49 -18.54 1.69 -26.57
N SER A 50 -19.13 2.60 -25.80
CA SER A 50 -18.89 4.04 -25.91
C SER A 50 -17.73 4.45 -24.99
N GLU A 51 -16.74 5.15 -25.53
CA GLU A 51 -15.59 5.68 -24.77
C GLU A 51 -16.04 6.51 -23.56
N GLN A 52 -17.06 7.36 -23.71
CA GLN A 52 -17.61 8.17 -22.62
C GLN A 52 -18.22 7.32 -21.50
N ARG A 53 -18.88 6.21 -21.85
CA ARG A 53 -19.42 5.27 -20.86
C ARG A 53 -18.30 4.48 -20.18
N VAL A 54 -17.25 4.10 -20.90
CA VAL A 54 -16.07 3.42 -20.33
C VAL A 54 -15.32 4.34 -19.36
N LEU A 55 -15.10 5.60 -19.73
CA LEU A 55 -14.50 6.62 -18.84
C LEU A 55 -15.34 6.84 -17.58
N SER A 56 -16.67 6.99 -17.74
CA SER A 56 -17.59 7.13 -16.60
C SER A 56 -17.53 5.91 -15.68
N ARG A 57 -17.53 4.70 -16.24
CA ARG A 57 -17.47 3.45 -15.49
C ARG A 57 -16.17 3.30 -14.68
N TRP A 58 -15.03 3.67 -15.28
CA TRP A 58 -13.73 3.66 -14.58
C TRP A 58 -13.69 4.66 -13.44
N LYS A 59 -14.16 5.90 -13.68
CA LYS A 59 -14.27 6.92 -12.65
C LYS A 59 -15.12 6.41 -11.50
N GLU A 60 -16.34 5.98 -11.80
CA GLU A 60 -17.30 5.47 -10.82
C GLU A 60 -16.70 4.35 -9.97
N TYR A 61 -16.07 3.35 -10.60
CA TYR A 61 -15.44 2.24 -9.89
C TYR A 61 -14.36 2.69 -8.89
N PHE A 62 -13.41 3.53 -9.34
CA PHE A 62 -12.31 3.96 -8.47
C PHE A 62 -12.73 5.04 -7.46
N GLU A 63 -13.70 5.87 -7.81
CA GLU A 63 -14.28 6.85 -6.89
C GLU A 63 -14.96 6.15 -5.72
N GLU A 64 -15.77 5.12 -5.97
CA GLU A 64 -16.36 4.29 -4.90
C GLU A 64 -15.29 3.56 -4.09
N LEU A 65 -14.33 2.91 -4.77
CA LEU A 65 -13.24 2.18 -4.12
C LEU A 65 -12.45 3.07 -3.15
N MET A 66 -12.21 4.33 -3.50
CA MET A 66 -11.36 5.26 -2.75
C MET A 66 -12.13 6.21 -1.83
N ASN A 67 -13.45 6.09 -1.74
CA ASN A 67 -14.29 6.95 -0.90
C ASN A 67 -15.30 6.20 -0.01
N GLU A 68 -15.52 4.91 -0.23
CA GLU A 68 -16.30 4.08 0.70
C GLU A 68 -15.39 3.47 1.78
N GLU A 69 -15.76 3.69 3.04
CA GLU A 69 -15.19 2.96 4.19
C GLU A 69 -16.03 1.71 4.48
N ASN A 70 -15.39 0.64 4.94
CA ASN A 70 -16.09 -0.49 5.55
C ASN A 70 -16.71 -0.08 6.89
N GLU A 71 -17.76 -0.78 7.31
CA GLU A 71 -18.32 -0.61 8.65
C GLU A 71 -17.27 -0.91 9.72
N ARG A 72 -17.22 -0.07 10.76
CA ARG A 72 -16.25 -0.18 11.85
C ARG A 72 -16.70 0.55 13.11
N GLU A 73 -16.15 0.12 14.23
CA GLU A 73 -16.25 0.83 15.49
C GLU A 73 -15.39 2.10 15.46
N ARG A 74 -16.02 3.25 15.71
CA ARG A 74 -15.30 4.52 15.81
C ARG A 74 -14.60 4.64 17.17
N ARG A 75 -13.34 5.06 17.16
CA ARG A 75 -12.60 5.41 18.37
C ARG A 75 -13.25 6.66 18.99
N THR A 76 -13.43 6.65 20.31
CA THR A 76 -13.91 7.81 21.07
C THR A 76 -12.78 8.77 21.45
N THR A 77 -11.53 8.30 21.44
CA THR A 77 -10.32 9.08 21.75
C THR A 77 -9.31 9.05 20.60
N GLY A 78 -8.58 10.15 20.40
CA GLY A 78 -7.71 10.38 19.25
C GLY A 78 -6.30 9.78 19.34
N GLY A 79 -5.99 8.99 20.37
CA GLY A 79 -4.62 8.59 20.74
C GLY A 79 -3.94 9.66 21.60
N GLU A 80 -2.89 9.26 22.33
CA GLU A 80 -2.07 10.21 23.10
C GLU A 80 -1.22 11.05 22.14
N ILE A 81 -1.24 12.36 22.32
CA ILE A 81 -0.45 13.29 21.53
C ILE A 81 0.96 13.35 22.12
N VAL A 82 1.95 12.97 21.32
CA VAL A 82 3.37 13.10 21.68
C VAL A 82 3.88 14.40 21.07
N ASP A 83 4.00 15.44 21.91
CA ASP A 83 4.59 16.72 21.52
C ASP A 83 6.08 16.70 21.81
N GLN A 84 6.89 16.48 20.77
CA GLN A 84 8.35 16.45 20.86
C GLN A 84 8.99 17.20 19.71
N GLU A 85 10.19 17.72 19.95
CA GLU A 85 10.95 18.42 18.94
C GLU A 85 11.44 17.44 17.85
N VAL A 86 11.05 17.72 16.61
CA VAL A 86 11.46 16.91 15.45
C VAL A 86 12.79 17.40 14.89
N GLN A 87 13.65 16.47 14.50
CA GLN A 87 14.95 16.80 13.91
C GLN A 87 14.78 17.44 12.53
N ARG A 88 15.64 18.43 12.24
CA ARG A 88 15.73 19.01 10.90
C ARG A 88 16.27 17.98 9.92
N ILE A 89 15.77 18.07 8.69
CA ILE A 89 16.16 17.17 7.61
C ILE A 89 17.54 17.57 7.10
N SER A 90 18.45 16.61 7.09
CA SER A 90 19.81 16.75 6.59
C SER A 90 19.90 16.46 5.10
N LYS A 91 20.96 16.99 4.46
CA LYS A 91 21.29 16.64 3.06
C LYS A 91 21.54 15.14 2.89
N VAL A 92 22.02 14.45 3.94
CA VAL A 92 22.31 13.01 3.89
C VAL A 92 21.03 12.20 3.69
N GLU A 93 19.96 12.54 4.41
CA GLU A 93 18.65 11.90 4.27
C GLU A 93 18.07 12.14 2.88
N VAL A 94 18.18 13.36 2.36
CA VAL A 94 17.72 13.69 1.00
C VAL A 94 18.52 12.93 -0.06
N ARG A 95 19.85 12.82 0.08
CA ARG A 95 20.69 12.01 -0.83
C ARG A 95 20.30 10.53 -0.78
N ALA A 96 20.06 9.98 0.41
CA ALA A 96 19.63 8.60 0.57
C ALA A 96 18.27 8.34 -0.10
N ALA A 97 17.32 9.26 0.07
CA ALA A 97 16.03 9.20 -0.59
C ALA A 97 16.17 9.22 -2.13
N PHE A 98 17.00 10.11 -2.68
CA PHE A 98 17.28 10.21 -4.12
C PHE A 98 17.93 8.96 -4.72
N LYS A 99 18.88 8.37 -3.99
CA LYS A 99 19.57 7.15 -4.42
C LYS A 99 18.59 5.98 -4.56
N GLY A 100 17.54 5.98 -3.73
CA GLY A 100 16.47 4.98 -3.79
C GLY A 100 15.51 5.11 -4.99
N MET A 101 15.52 6.24 -5.70
CA MET A 101 14.70 6.42 -6.90
C MET A 101 15.25 5.60 -8.08
N LYS A 102 14.38 5.05 -8.92
CA LYS A 102 14.78 4.30 -10.13
C LYS A 102 14.57 5.16 -11.38
N ASN A 103 15.46 5.03 -12.36
CA ASN A 103 15.30 5.65 -13.68
C ASN A 103 14.22 4.95 -14.50
N GLY A 104 13.71 5.63 -15.52
CA GLY A 104 12.74 5.11 -16.48
C GLY A 104 11.39 4.79 -15.84
N LYS A 105 10.99 5.53 -14.80
CA LYS A 105 9.69 5.39 -14.15
C LYS A 105 8.70 6.39 -14.71
N ALA A 106 7.44 5.96 -14.84
CA ALA A 106 6.35 6.81 -15.28
C ALA A 106 6.21 8.05 -14.38
N VAL A 107 5.98 9.19 -15.02
CA VAL A 107 5.85 10.51 -14.38
C VAL A 107 4.47 10.71 -13.78
N GLY A 108 4.39 11.56 -12.76
CA GLY A 108 3.12 12.00 -12.18
C GLY A 108 2.49 13.11 -13.02
N ALA A 109 1.51 13.81 -12.44
CA ALA A 109 0.82 14.92 -13.11
C ALA A 109 1.72 16.15 -13.42
N ASP A 110 2.95 16.18 -12.89
CA ASP A 110 3.92 17.25 -13.14
C ASP A 110 4.76 17.00 -14.41
N ASP A 111 4.71 15.80 -14.98
CA ASP A 111 5.51 15.37 -16.13
C ASP A 111 7.03 15.57 -15.94
N ILE A 112 7.50 15.61 -14.68
CA ILE A 112 8.93 15.76 -14.36
C ILE A 112 9.53 14.41 -13.97
N PRO A 113 10.40 13.82 -14.82
CA PRO A 113 11.09 12.59 -14.48
C PRO A 113 12.22 12.83 -13.47
N VAL A 114 12.58 11.80 -12.70
CA VAL A 114 13.62 11.91 -11.66
C VAL A 114 15.00 12.23 -12.25
N GLU A 115 15.23 11.87 -13.51
CA GLU A 115 16.46 12.11 -14.26
C GLU A 115 16.79 13.60 -14.36
N VAL A 116 15.79 14.46 -14.51
CA VAL A 116 15.97 15.93 -14.53
C VAL A 116 16.60 16.39 -13.22
N TRP A 117 16.12 15.86 -12.10
CA TRP A 117 16.65 16.17 -10.77
C TRP A 117 18.04 15.57 -10.55
N ARG A 118 18.34 14.41 -11.14
CA ARG A 118 19.68 13.81 -11.10
C ARG A 118 20.71 14.63 -11.86
N CYS A 119 20.34 15.22 -12.99
CA CYS A 119 21.23 16.11 -13.76
C CYS A 119 21.69 17.34 -12.97
N LEU A 120 20.89 17.79 -11.99
CA LEU A 120 21.23 18.93 -11.13
C LEU A 120 22.22 18.57 -10.02
N GLY A 121 22.42 17.28 -9.75
CA GLY A 121 23.34 16.78 -8.71
C GLY A 121 23.11 17.43 -7.35
N GLU A 122 24.18 17.92 -6.74
CA GLU A 122 24.14 18.56 -5.42
C GLU A 122 23.25 19.80 -5.34
N LYS A 123 23.03 20.52 -6.46
CA LYS A 123 22.12 21.66 -6.45
C LYS A 123 20.67 21.24 -6.18
N ALA A 124 20.25 20.08 -6.68
CA ALA A 124 18.92 19.53 -6.37
C ALA A 124 18.82 19.12 -4.91
N VAL A 125 19.86 18.47 -4.35
CA VAL A 125 19.90 18.10 -2.93
C VAL A 125 19.78 19.34 -2.04
N ASP A 126 20.52 20.40 -2.34
CA ASP A 126 20.52 21.64 -1.57
C ASP A 126 19.18 22.38 -1.65
N PHE A 127 18.55 22.38 -2.82
CA PHE A 127 17.21 22.94 -3.00
C PHE A 127 16.17 22.13 -2.24
N LEU A 128 16.15 20.81 -2.42
CA LEU A 128 15.13 19.95 -1.82
C LEU A 128 15.27 19.82 -0.31
N THR A 129 16.49 19.87 0.23
CA THR A 129 16.70 19.94 1.68
C THR A 129 16.06 21.19 2.27
N ARG A 130 16.22 22.36 1.63
CA ARG A 130 15.58 23.60 2.07
C ARG A 130 14.06 23.54 1.92
N LEU A 131 13.56 23.02 0.81
CA LEU A 131 12.14 22.84 0.56
C LEU A 131 11.50 21.93 1.62
N PHE A 132 12.08 20.75 1.86
CA PHE A 132 11.55 19.78 2.81
C PHE A 132 11.59 20.28 4.26
N ASN A 133 12.63 21.01 4.66
CA ASN A 133 12.64 21.65 5.98
C ASN A 133 11.54 22.72 6.08
N LYS A 134 11.29 23.51 5.02
CA LYS A 134 10.18 24.47 5.01
C LYS A 134 8.83 23.77 5.12
N ILE A 135 8.61 22.67 4.40
CA ILE A 135 7.40 21.84 4.48
C ILE A 135 7.25 21.26 5.89
N LEU A 136 8.32 20.75 6.49
CA LEU A 136 8.31 20.24 7.86
C LEU A 136 8.00 21.34 8.87
N GLU A 137 8.54 22.55 8.69
CA GLU A 137 8.28 23.71 9.54
C GLU A 137 6.83 24.19 9.44
N SER A 138 6.27 24.27 8.22
CA SER A 138 4.90 24.74 7.99
C SER A 138 3.83 23.66 8.07
N GLU A 139 4.22 22.39 8.10
CA GLU A 139 3.33 21.21 8.06
C GLU A 139 2.40 21.20 6.83
N ARG A 140 2.85 21.81 5.73
CA ARG A 140 2.08 21.98 4.49
C ARG A 140 2.95 21.76 3.26
N MET A 141 2.58 20.77 2.45
CA MET A 141 3.19 20.48 1.17
C MET A 141 2.60 21.35 0.05
N PRO A 142 3.29 21.48 -1.10
CA PRO A 142 2.75 22.16 -2.28
C PRO A 142 1.46 21.50 -2.77
N ASP A 143 0.46 22.32 -3.13
CA ASP A 143 -0.83 21.81 -3.60
C ASP A 143 -0.70 21.04 -4.92
N GLU A 144 0.32 21.33 -5.72
CA GLU A 144 0.63 20.58 -6.95
C GLU A 144 0.90 19.09 -6.70
N TRP A 145 1.32 18.70 -5.48
CA TRP A 145 1.54 17.29 -5.13
C TRP A 145 0.26 16.56 -4.75
N ARG A 146 -0.86 17.28 -4.56
CA ARG A 146 -2.16 16.67 -4.22
C ARG A 146 -2.84 16.03 -5.45
N SER A 147 -2.39 16.35 -6.66
CA SER A 147 -2.92 15.79 -7.90
C SER A 147 -2.15 14.54 -8.34
N SER A 148 -2.88 13.49 -8.71
CA SER A 148 -2.31 12.23 -9.19
C SER A 148 -3.04 11.67 -10.41
N VAL A 149 -2.36 10.78 -11.14
CA VAL A 149 -2.94 10.03 -12.27
C VAL A 149 -3.00 8.56 -11.89
N LEU A 150 -4.20 8.00 -11.86
CA LEU A 150 -4.42 6.58 -11.60
C LEU A 150 -4.43 5.81 -12.91
N VAL A 151 -3.61 4.77 -12.99
CA VAL A 151 -3.56 3.84 -14.13
C VAL A 151 -4.08 2.47 -13.69
N PRO A 152 -5.18 1.96 -14.29
CA PRO A 152 -5.66 0.61 -14.03
C PRO A 152 -4.72 -0.43 -14.65
N ILE A 153 -4.26 -1.39 -13.86
CA ILE A 153 -3.41 -2.51 -14.31
C ILE A 153 -4.13 -3.83 -14.03
N PHE A 154 -4.34 -4.63 -15.07
CA PHE A 154 -5.01 -5.92 -14.94
C PHE A 154 -4.20 -6.88 -14.05
N LYS A 155 -4.88 -7.56 -13.13
CA LYS A 155 -4.27 -8.52 -12.17
C LYS A 155 -3.85 -9.84 -12.82
N ASN A 156 -3.99 -9.98 -14.14
CA ASN A 156 -3.76 -11.21 -14.91
C ASN A 156 -4.60 -12.39 -14.41
N LYS A 157 -5.79 -12.11 -13.85
CA LYS A 157 -6.74 -13.10 -13.33
C LYS A 157 -8.17 -12.59 -13.48
N GLY A 158 -9.10 -13.50 -13.79
CA GLY A 158 -10.53 -13.20 -13.95
C GLY A 158 -10.87 -12.57 -15.30
N ASP A 159 -12.10 -12.04 -15.39
CA ASP A 159 -12.59 -11.34 -16.58
C ASP A 159 -11.87 -9.99 -16.78
N VAL A 160 -11.20 -9.83 -17.93
CA VAL A 160 -10.50 -8.61 -18.33
C VAL A 160 -11.43 -7.42 -18.52
N GLN A 161 -12.73 -7.65 -18.73
CA GLN A 161 -13.71 -6.58 -18.88
C GLN A 161 -14.28 -6.10 -17.53
N SER A 162 -13.95 -6.77 -16.42
CA SER A 162 -14.41 -6.38 -15.09
C SER A 162 -13.41 -5.46 -14.40
N CYS A 163 -13.86 -4.26 -13.97
CA CYS A 163 -13.02 -3.31 -13.23
C CYS A 163 -12.43 -3.89 -11.93
N SER A 164 -13.12 -4.84 -11.28
CA SER A 164 -12.64 -5.44 -10.01
C SER A 164 -11.33 -6.21 -10.15
N ASN A 165 -11.02 -6.66 -11.36
CA ASN A 165 -9.81 -7.39 -11.69
C ASN A 165 -8.62 -6.48 -12.03
N TYR A 166 -8.74 -5.17 -11.81
CA TYR A 166 -7.66 -4.21 -12.00
C TYR A 166 -7.17 -3.67 -10.66
N ARG A 167 -5.89 -3.28 -10.65
CA ARG A 167 -5.25 -2.55 -9.56
C ARG A 167 -5.03 -1.11 -10.02
N GLY A 168 -5.45 -0.13 -9.21
CA GLY A 168 -5.26 1.28 -9.54
C GLY A 168 -3.91 1.78 -9.05
N ILE A 169 -2.91 1.87 -9.93
CA ILE A 169 -1.59 2.42 -9.57
C ILE A 169 -1.61 3.93 -9.71
N LYS A 170 -1.32 4.65 -8.63
CA LYS A 170 -1.19 6.10 -8.62
C LYS A 170 0.22 6.53 -9.06
N LEU A 171 0.25 7.31 -10.12
CA LEU A 171 1.39 8.07 -10.57
C LEU A 171 1.37 9.43 -9.86
N MET A 172 2.36 9.66 -9.02
CA MET A 172 2.55 10.87 -8.23
C MET A 172 3.87 11.52 -8.62
N SER A 173 4.00 12.82 -8.30
CA SER A 173 5.26 13.55 -8.52
C SER A 173 6.45 12.78 -7.96
N HIS A 174 7.54 12.73 -8.74
CA HIS A 174 8.77 12.10 -8.29
C HIS A 174 9.33 12.79 -7.04
N ILE A 175 9.14 14.11 -6.90
CA ILE A 175 9.61 14.84 -5.71
C ILE A 175 8.73 14.57 -4.49
N MET A 176 7.42 14.40 -4.67
CA MET A 176 6.56 13.90 -3.61
C MET A 176 7.05 12.53 -3.11
N LYS A 177 7.45 11.63 -4.01
CA LYS A 177 8.03 10.33 -3.61
C LYS A 177 9.37 10.46 -2.88
N VAL A 178 10.21 11.43 -3.24
CA VAL A 178 11.45 11.71 -2.49
C VAL A 178 11.09 12.22 -1.08
N TRP A 179 10.10 13.11 -0.96
CA TRP A 179 9.58 13.59 0.32
C TRP A 179 9.05 12.45 1.18
N GLU A 180 8.21 11.58 0.63
CA GLU A 180 7.69 10.37 1.29
C GLU A 180 8.82 9.48 1.84
N ARG A 181 9.90 9.26 1.07
CA ARG A 181 11.06 8.46 1.52
C ARG A 181 11.82 9.12 2.68
N VAL A 182 11.91 10.44 2.69
CA VAL A 182 12.52 11.18 3.82
C VAL A 182 11.64 11.04 5.06
N VAL A 183 10.33 11.21 4.93
CA VAL A 183 9.37 11.05 6.04
C VAL A 183 9.36 9.62 6.56
N GLU A 184 9.38 8.61 5.69
CA GLU A 184 9.50 7.20 6.08
C GLU A 184 10.77 6.97 6.91
N ALA A 185 11.92 7.51 6.47
CA ALA A 185 13.18 7.36 7.20
C ALA A 185 13.15 8.00 8.60
N MET A 186 12.39 9.09 8.77
CA MET A 186 12.18 9.71 10.08
C MET A 186 11.26 8.85 10.95
N LEU A 187 10.11 8.42 10.42
CA LEU A 187 9.14 7.61 11.18
C LEU A 187 9.72 6.26 11.63
N ARG A 188 10.58 5.65 10.82
CA ARG A 188 11.29 4.41 11.19
C ARG A 188 12.24 4.55 12.38
N ARG A 189 12.57 5.78 12.81
CA ARG A 189 13.34 6.03 14.05
C ARG A 189 12.46 6.02 15.30
N GLU A 190 11.17 6.36 15.14
CA GLU A 190 10.21 6.47 16.25
C GLU A 190 9.38 5.20 16.42
N VAL A 191 9.14 4.45 15.34
CA VAL A 191 8.27 3.28 15.35
C VAL A 191 9.04 1.99 15.12
N GLN A 192 8.88 1.06 16.05
CA GLN A 192 9.29 -0.33 15.89
C GLN A 192 8.08 -1.17 15.47
N ILE A 193 8.19 -1.82 14.32
CA ILE A 193 7.22 -2.79 13.82
C ILE A 193 7.61 -4.18 14.35
N SER A 194 6.62 -4.99 14.72
CA SER A 194 6.87 -6.31 15.29
C SER A 194 7.57 -7.27 14.33
N GLU A 195 8.19 -8.29 14.91
CA GLU A 195 9.01 -9.24 14.16
C GLU A 195 8.19 -10.17 13.24
N GLN A 196 6.89 -10.29 13.48
CA GLN A 196 5.94 -11.07 12.67
C GLN A 196 5.65 -10.44 11.31
N GLN A 197 5.92 -9.15 11.13
CA GLN A 197 5.75 -8.48 9.84
C GLN A 197 7.05 -8.62 9.03
N PHE A 198 6.98 -9.40 7.95
CA PHE A 198 8.06 -9.61 6.98
C PHE A 198 7.92 -8.67 5.78
N GLY A 199 6.70 -8.26 5.46
CA GLY A 199 6.39 -7.38 4.33
C GLY A 199 6.98 -5.99 4.50
N PHE A 200 7.72 -5.53 3.49
CA PHE A 200 8.28 -4.17 3.42
C PHE A 200 9.17 -3.76 4.60
N MET A 201 9.72 -4.74 5.34
CA MET A 201 10.63 -4.51 6.45
C MET A 201 12.10 -4.64 6.03
N PRO A 202 12.99 -3.75 6.51
CA PRO A 202 14.41 -3.86 6.22
C PRO A 202 14.98 -5.20 6.69
N ARG A 203 15.77 -5.85 5.82
CA ARG A 203 16.41 -7.15 6.09
C ARG A 203 15.45 -8.33 6.27
N LYS A 204 14.20 -8.20 5.80
CA LYS A 204 13.25 -9.30 5.66
C LYS A 204 12.83 -9.45 4.21
N SER A 205 12.59 -10.68 3.81
CA SER A 205 12.21 -11.07 2.46
C SER A 205 11.07 -12.08 2.50
N THR A 206 10.42 -12.29 1.35
CA THR A 206 9.43 -13.37 1.18
C THR A 206 10.05 -14.73 1.48
N THR A 207 11.34 -14.91 1.18
CA THR A 207 12.07 -16.15 1.44
C THR A 207 12.17 -16.45 2.94
N ASP A 208 12.34 -15.44 3.79
CA ASP A 208 12.47 -15.65 5.24
C ASP A 208 11.17 -16.17 5.86
N GLU A 209 10.03 -15.62 5.45
CA GLU A 209 8.71 -16.08 5.89
C GLU A 209 8.38 -17.48 5.37
N ILE A 210 8.59 -17.71 4.06
CA ILE A 210 8.40 -19.04 3.46
C ILE A 210 9.29 -20.07 4.16
N PHE A 211 10.54 -19.72 4.46
CA PHE A 211 11.46 -20.60 5.16
C PHE A 211 10.97 -20.91 6.58
N ALA A 212 10.56 -19.90 7.35
CA ALA A 212 10.03 -20.09 8.69
C ALA A 212 8.80 -21.02 8.71
N LEU A 213 7.87 -20.82 7.77
CA LEU A 213 6.69 -21.65 7.61
C LEU A 213 7.04 -23.08 7.19
N ARG A 214 7.97 -23.26 6.24
CA ARG A 214 8.43 -24.59 5.81
C ARG A 214 9.09 -25.37 6.94
N VAL A 215 9.97 -24.73 7.71
CA VAL A 215 10.61 -25.36 8.88
C VAL A 215 9.57 -25.80 9.90
N LEU A 216 8.52 -24.99 10.11
CA LEU A 216 7.41 -25.37 10.99
C LEU A 216 6.66 -26.60 10.45
N VAL A 217 6.27 -26.56 9.16
CA VAL A 217 5.58 -27.68 8.50
C VAL A 217 6.40 -28.98 8.56
N GLU A 218 7.68 -28.91 8.21
CA GLU A 218 8.60 -30.07 8.23
C GLU A 218 8.75 -30.65 9.64
N LYS A 219 8.92 -29.80 10.65
CA LYS A 219 9.03 -30.24 12.05
C LYS A 219 7.81 -31.03 12.52
N TYR A 220 6.60 -30.55 12.20
CA TYR A 220 5.37 -31.24 12.60
C TYR A 220 5.14 -32.50 11.77
N ARG A 221 5.50 -32.45 10.47
CA ARG A 221 5.50 -33.59 9.57
C ARG A 221 6.35 -34.74 10.12
N GLU A 222 7.63 -34.49 10.39
CA GLU A 222 8.58 -35.47 10.93
C GLU A 222 8.15 -35.99 12.32
N GLY A 223 7.57 -35.13 13.14
CA GLY A 223 7.07 -35.47 14.46
C GLY A 223 5.75 -36.27 14.47
N GLN A 224 5.13 -36.53 13.30
CA GLN A 224 3.80 -37.14 13.19
C GLN A 224 2.72 -36.44 14.04
N LYS A 225 2.83 -35.11 14.13
CA LYS A 225 1.89 -34.24 14.83
C LYS A 225 1.09 -33.42 13.82
N GLU A 226 -0.15 -33.14 14.18
CA GLU A 226 -1.00 -32.24 13.40
C GLU A 226 -0.48 -30.80 13.49
N LEU A 227 -0.52 -30.11 12.37
CA LEU A 227 -0.31 -28.67 12.29
C LEU A 227 -1.41 -28.08 11.42
N HIS A 228 -2.09 -27.09 11.97
CA HIS A 228 -3.19 -26.39 11.32
C HIS A 228 -2.69 -25.02 10.90
N CYS A 229 -2.89 -24.65 9.64
CA CYS A 229 -2.51 -23.36 9.07
C CYS A 229 -3.72 -22.72 8.40
N VAL A 230 -4.01 -21.46 8.72
CA VAL A 230 -4.99 -20.65 8.00
C VAL A 230 -4.26 -19.48 7.34
N PHE A 231 -4.52 -19.33 6.04
CA PHE A 231 -4.00 -18.26 5.20
C PHE A 231 -5.11 -17.24 4.99
N VAL A 232 -4.97 -16.06 5.57
CA VAL A 232 -5.98 -15.00 5.56
C VAL A 232 -5.59 -13.92 4.56
N ASP A 233 -6.51 -13.59 3.65
CA ASP A 233 -6.40 -12.47 2.69
C ASP A 233 -7.35 -11.34 3.11
N LEU A 234 -6.93 -10.09 2.94
CA LEU A 234 -7.75 -8.92 3.22
C LEU A 234 -8.35 -8.31 1.95
N GLU A 235 -9.63 -7.96 2.00
CA GLU A 235 -10.32 -7.35 0.87
C GLU A 235 -9.80 -5.92 0.61
N LYS A 236 -9.05 -5.76 -0.49
CA LYS A 236 -8.59 -4.43 -0.98
C LYS A 236 -7.91 -3.63 0.14
N ALA A 237 -7.03 -4.28 0.89
CA ALA A 237 -6.52 -3.79 2.17
C ALA A 237 -6.01 -2.34 2.11
N TYR A 238 -5.18 -2.00 1.12
CA TYR A 238 -4.66 -0.65 0.92
C TYR A 238 -5.76 0.38 0.62
N ASP A 239 -6.72 0.03 -0.22
CA ASP A 239 -7.75 0.96 -0.68
C ASP A 239 -8.80 1.24 0.42
N ARG A 240 -8.93 0.34 1.40
CA ARG A 240 -9.97 0.41 2.44
C ARG A 240 -9.49 0.89 3.80
N VAL A 241 -8.19 1.18 3.99
CA VAL A 241 -7.67 1.70 5.28
C VAL A 241 -8.39 3.01 5.67
N PRO A 242 -9.09 3.05 6.82
CA PRO A 242 -9.70 4.29 7.29
C PRO A 242 -8.61 5.27 7.77
N ARG A 243 -8.59 6.50 7.23
CA ARG A 243 -7.54 7.48 7.56
C ARG A 243 -7.53 7.85 9.05
N GLN A 244 -8.69 7.93 9.67
CA GLN A 244 -8.77 8.19 11.12
C GLN A 244 -8.15 7.07 11.96
N GLU A 245 -8.25 5.82 11.51
CA GLU A 245 -7.59 4.70 12.19
C GLU A 245 -6.07 4.75 11.98
N LEU A 246 -5.61 5.15 10.79
CA LEU A 246 -4.18 5.38 10.54
C LEU A 246 -3.60 6.43 11.49
N TRP A 247 -4.25 7.60 11.65
CA TRP A 247 -3.80 8.65 12.57
C TRP A 247 -3.74 8.16 14.01
N TYR A 248 -4.76 7.41 14.43
CA TYR A 248 -4.78 6.78 15.74
C TYR A 248 -3.62 5.81 15.93
N CYS A 249 -3.36 4.93 14.95
CA CYS A 249 -2.28 3.95 15.01
C CYS A 249 -0.90 4.62 15.07
N MET A 250 -0.69 5.70 14.30
CA MET A 250 0.55 6.47 14.37
C MET A 250 0.78 7.05 15.77
N ARG A 251 -0.22 7.72 16.35
CA ARG A 251 -0.12 8.27 17.71
C ARG A 251 0.08 7.19 18.77
N LYS A 252 -0.66 6.07 18.66
CA LYS A 252 -0.51 4.94 19.58
C LYS A 252 0.87 4.27 19.49
N SER A 253 1.55 4.43 18.34
CA SER A 253 2.93 3.97 18.15
C SER A 253 3.98 4.96 18.67
N GLY A 254 3.57 6.07 19.30
CA GLY A 254 4.48 7.06 19.87
C GLY A 254 5.04 8.07 18.87
N VAL A 255 4.49 8.14 17.65
CA VAL A 255 4.94 9.09 16.62
C VAL A 255 4.70 10.53 17.07
N ALA A 256 5.70 11.39 16.89
CA ALA A 256 5.56 12.82 17.15
C ALA A 256 4.38 13.42 16.37
N GLU A 257 3.53 14.21 17.03
CA GLU A 257 2.31 14.74 16.41
C GLU A 257 2.61 15.57 15.16
N LYS A 258 3.76 16.25 15.12
CA LYS A 258 4.21 16.98 13.94
C LYS A 258 4.38 16.08 12.72
N TYR A 259 4.91 14.87 12.87
CA TYR A 259 4.97 13.90 11.78
C TYR A 259 3.58 13.35 11.42
N VAL A 260 2.70 13.16 12.39
CA VAL A 260 1.28 12.80 12.13
C VAL A 260 0.62 13.86 11.25
N ARG A 261 0.78 15.15 11.56
CA ARG A 261 0.23 16.26 10.78
C ARG A 261 0.83 16.36 9.38
N VAL A 262 2.14 16.13 9.24
CA VAL A 262 2.79 16.04 7.92
C VAL A 262 2.21 14.91 7.08
N VAL A 263 1.98 13.73 7.65
CA VAL A 263 1.36 12.63 6.90
C VAL A 263 -0.11 12.94 6.61
N GLN A 264 -0.87 13.50 7.56
CA GLN A 264 -2.25 13.97 7.31
C GLN A 264 -2.33 14.90 6.11
N ASP A 265 -1.43 15.87 6.03
CA ASP A 265 -1.36 16.82 4.94
C ASP A 265 -1.09 16.16 3.58
N MET A 266 -0.33 15.05 3.52
CA MET A 266 -0.13 14.30 2.27
C MET A 266 -1.41 13.68 1.71
N TYR A 267 -2.37 13.34 2.58
CA TYR A 267 -3.63 12.69 2.18
C TYR A 267 -4.79 13.69 2.07
N GLU A 268 -4.72 14.85 2.72
CA GLU A 268 -5.75 15.86 2.69
C GLU A 268 -5.94 16.43 1.28
N ASP A 269 -7.20 16.63 0.87
CA ASP A 269 -7.57 17.20 -0.43
C ASP A 269 -6.89 16.56 -1.66
N SER A 270 -6.42 15.31 -1.54
CA SER A 270 -5.85 14.58 -2.66
C SER A 270 -6.91 14.34 -3.75
N GLU A 271 -6.56 14.66 -5.00
CA GLU A 271 -7.40 14.48 -6.18
C GLU A 271 -6.71 13.54 -7.17
N THR A 272 -7.50 12.73 -7.86
CA THR A 272 -6.99 11.84 -8.91
C THR A 272 -7.89 11.86 -10.13
N VAL A 273 -7.27 11.66 -11.29
CA VAL A 273 -7.95 11.28 -12.54
C VAL A 273 -7.62 9.82 -12.86
N VAL A 274 -8.45 9.13 -13.64
CA VAL A 274 -8.11 7.80 -14.18
C VAL A 274 -7.66 7.95 -15.62
N ARG A 275 -6.49 7.40 -15.96
CA ARG A 275 -5.98 7.28 -17.33
C ARG A 275 -6.13 5.83 -17.78
N CYS A 276 -6.91 5.59 -18.82
CA CYS A 276 -7.14 4.28 -19.41
C CYS A 276 -7.00 4.32 -20.95
N ALA A 277 -7.23 3.19 -21.63
CA ALA A 277 -7.05 3.03 -23.07
C ALA A 277 -7.81 4.04 -23.93
N VAL A 278 -8.97 4.50 -23.45
CA VAL A 278 -9.87 5.41 -24.20
C VAL A 278 -9.68 6.88 -23.81
N GLY A 279 -8.80 7.20 -22.86
CA GLY A 279 -8.51 8.58 -22.45
C GLY A 279 -8.40 8.80 -20.95
N VAL A 280 -8.64 10.04 -20.52
CA VAL A 280 -8.53 10.48 -19.12
C VAL A 280 -9.90 10.93 -18.61
N THR A 281 -10.27 10.50 -17.41
CA THR A 281 -11.53 10.87 -16.77
C THR A 281 -11.49 12.27 -16.17
N ASN A 282 -12.67 12.82 -15.84
CA ASN A 282 -12.74 13.93 -14.88
C ASN A 282 -12.17 13.50 -13.51
N GLY A 283 -11.66 14.48 -12.76
CA GLY A 283 -11.11 14.27 -11.42
C GLY A 283 -12.16 13.89 -10.38
N PHE A 284 -11.67 13.28 -9.29
CA PHE A 284 -12.42 13.05 -8.06
C PHE A 284 -11.49 13.09 -6.84
N LYS A 285 -12.05 13.47 -5.68
CA LYS A 285 -11.32 13.47 -4.41
C LYS A 285 -11.16 12.04 -3.89
N VAL A 286 -10.05 11.79 -3.20
CA VAL A 286 -9.75 10.52 -2.54
C VAL A 286 -9.80 10.74 -1.04
N LYS A 287 -10.66 10.01 -0.34
CA LYS A 287 -10.90 10.19 1.12
C LYS A 287 -10.52 8.98 1.96
N VAL A 288 -10.40 7.80 1.36
CA VAL A 288 -10.13 6.53 2.04
C VAL A 288 -8.88 5.90 1.45
N GLY A 289 -8.23 5.05 2.24
CA GLY A 289 -7.14 4.21 1.79
C GLY A 289 -5.79 4.93 1.68
N LEU A 290 -4.78 4.09 1.47
CA LEU A 290 -3.40 4.46 1.21
C LEU A 290 -3.17 4.59 -0.31
N HIS A 291 -2.21 5.41 -0.70
CA HIS A 291 -1.88 5.58 -2.11
C HIS A 291 -1.07 4.38 -2.63
N GLN A 292 -1.66 3.56 -3.52
CA GLN A 292 -0.96 2.47 -4.21
C GLN A 292 0.04 3.05 -5.21
N GLY A 293 1.34 2.92 -4.94
CA GLY A 293 2.42 3.57 -5.73
C GLY A 293 3.20 4.65 -4.97
N SER A 294 2.78 4.95 -3.74
CA SER A 294 3.53 5.74 -2.77
C SER A 294 4.73 4.98 -2.22
N ALA A 295 5.80 5.72 -1.92
CA ALA A 295 6.95 5.18 -1.21
C ALA A 295 6.67 5.00 0.30
N LEU A 296 5.78 5.81 0.87
CA LEU A 296 5.46 5.82 2.30
C LEU A 296 4.32 4.86 2.67
N SER A 297 3.33 4.67 1.79
CA SER A 297 2.15 3.80 2.05
C SER A 297 2.50 2.40 2.61
N PRO A 298 3.52 1.68 2.11
CA PRO A 298 3.82 0.35 2.65
C PRO A 298 4.22 0.36 4.12
N PHE A 299 4.96 1.38 4.55
CA PHE A 299 5.33 1.53 5.95
C PHE A 299 4.13 1.93 6.81
N LEU A 300 3.29 2.85 6.34
CA LEU A 300 2.06 3.23 7.05
C LEU A 300 1.09 2.04 7.20
N PHE A 301 1.01 1.19 6.17
CA PHE A 301 0.23 -0.04 6.24
C PHE A 301 0.77 -0.98 7.33
N ALA A 302 2.09 -1.15 7.39
CA ALA A 302 2.72 -1.95 8.44
C ALA A 302 2.44 -1.40 9.84
N VAL A 303 2.46 -0.07 10.05
CA VAL A 303 2.09 0.57 11.33
C VAL A 303 0.64 0.24 11.71
N VAL A 304 -0.29 0.32 10.75
CA VAL A 304 -1.70 -0.02 10.99
C VAL A 304 -1.83 -1.49 11.37
N MET A 305 -1.30 -2.40 10.57
CA MET A 305 -1.38 -3.84 10.84
C MET A 305 -0.75 -4.21 12.19
N ASP A 306 0.41 -3.65 12.50
CA ASP A 306 1.10 -3.84 13.78
C ASP A 306 0.22 -3.45 14.97
N ARG A 307 -0.44 -2.29 14.92
CA ARG A 307 -1.30 -1.81 16.01
C ARG A 307 -2.64 -2.52 16.08
N LEU A 308 -3.22 -2.90 14.94
CA LEU A 308 -4.51 -3.60 14.91
C LEU A 308 -4.40 -5.03 15.43
N THR A 309 -3.24 -5.66 15.26
CA THR A 309 -3.01 -7.07 15.58
C THR A 309 -2.26 -7.28 16.89
N ASP A 310 -1.95 -6.21 17.64
CA ASP A 310 -1.12 -6.25 18.85
C ASP A 310 -1.62 -7.26 19.91
N GLU A 311 -2.94 -7.37 20.06
CA GLU A 311 -3.59 -8.23 21.06
C GLU A 311 -3.72 -9.71 20.61
N VAL A 312 -3.60 -10.00 19.31
CA VAL A 312 -3.92 -11.32 18.72
C VAL A 312 -2.72 -12.04 18.10
N ARG A 313 -1.64 -11.30 17.84
CA ARG A 313 -0.41 -11.84 17.25
C ARG A 313 0.35 -12.71 18.25
N GLN A 314 0.97 -13.75 17.73
CA GLN A 314 1.87 -14.64 18.47
C GLN A 314 3.28 -14.57 17.89
N GLU A 315 4.27 -15.10 18.59
CA GLU A 315 5.65 -15.14 18.08
C GLU A 315 5.73 -15.94 16.77
N ALA A 316 6.56 -15.48 15.83
CA ALA A 316 6.85 -16.26 14.64
C ALA A 316 7.50 -17.61 15.04
N PRO A 317 7.15 -18.73 14.40
CA PRO A 317 6.35 -18.85 13.17
C PRO A 317 4.84 -19.07 13.39
N TRP A 318 4.28 -18.86 14.58
CA TRP A 318 2.84 -19.11 14.85
C TRP A 318 1.92 -18.09 14.19
N THR A 319 2.35 -16.84 14.12
CA THR A 319 1.71 -15.84 13.25
C THR A 319 2.77 -15.13 12.42
N MET A 320 2.53 -15.02 11.13
CA MET A 320 3.41 -14.37 10.17
C MET A 320 2.57 -13.48 9.25
N MET A 321 3.13 -12.36 8.83
CA MET A 321 2.47 -11.41 7.94
C MET A 321 3.42 -10.93 6.87
N PHE A 322 2.94 -10.89 5.63
CA PHE A 322 3.57 -10.16 4.54
C PHE A 322 2.62 -9.11 4.01
N ALA A 323 2.71 -7.90 4.56
CA ALA A 323 1.72 -6.86 4.33
C ALA A 323 0.31 -7.36 4.67
N ASP A 324 -0.56 -7.59 3.67
CA ASP A 324 -1.94 -8.03 3.82
C ASP A 324 -2.13 -9.55 3.82
N ASP A 325 -1.12 -10.33 3.43
CA ASP A 325 -1.12 -11.79 3.54
C ASP A 325 -0.78 -12.18 5.00
N ILE A 326 -1.65 -12.94 5.66
CA ILE A 326 -1.47 -13.35 7.05
C ILE A 326 -1.49 -14.89 7.13
N VAL A 327 -0.58 -15.47 7.89
CA VAL A 327 -0.55 -16.89 8.22
C VAL A 327 -0.75 -17.08 9.71
N ILE A 328 -1.74 -17.89 10.08
CA ILE A 328 -2.04 -18.27 11.47
C ILE A 328 -1.85 -19.78 11.60
N CYS A 329 -0.95 -20.21 12.47
CA CYS A 329 -0.66 -21.61 12.74
C CYS A 329 -1.10 -22.01 14.15
N GLY A 330 -1.40 -23.28 14.34
CA GLY A 330 -1.72 -23.85 15.65
C GLY A 330 -1.66 -25.37 15.67
N GLU A 331 -1.66 -25.93 16.88
CA GLU A 331 -1.49 -27.37 17.11
C GLU A 331 -2.83 -28.12 17.14
N SER A 332 -3.94 -27.40 17.25
CA SER A 332 -5.28 -27.96 17.12
C SER A 332 -6.17 -27.09 16.23
N ARG A 333 -7.19 -27.73 15.66
CA ARG A 333 -8.21 -27.08 14.85
C ARG A 333 -8.97 -26.01 15.64
N GLU A 334 -9.34 -26.35 16.88
CA GLU A 334 -10.08 -25.46 17.77
C GLU A 334 -9.26 -24.20 18.08
N GLN A 335 -7.96 -24.36 18.34
CA GLN A 335 -7.06 -23.23 18.58
C GLN A 335 -6.96 -22.30 17.35
N VAL A 336 -6.82 -22.86 16.15
CA VAL A 336 -6.71 -22.04 14.93
C VAL A 336 -8.03 -21.37 14.58
N GLU A 337 -9.17 -22.02 14.83
CA GLU A 337 -10.50 -21.41 14.68
C GLU A 337 -10.70 -20.22 15.64
N GLU A 338 -10.34 -20.39 16.91
CA GLU A 338 -10.40 -19.30 17.92
C GLU A 338 -9.46 -18.14 17.55
N ASN A 339 -8.24 -18.44 17.08
CA ASN A 339 -7.30 -17.43 16.61
C ASN A 339 -7.83 -16.71 15.38
N LEU A 340 -8.37 -17.43 14.39
CA LEU A 340 -8.94 -16.85 13.19
C LEU A 340 -10.07 -15.87 13.53
N GLU A 341 -10.98 -16.25 14.43
CA GLU A 341 -12.05 -15.35 14.89
C GLU A 341 -11.52 -14.13 15.64
N SER A 342 -10.49 -14.30 16.46
CA SER A 342 -9.84 -13.19 17.17
C SER A 342 -9.20 -12.21 16.20
N TRP A 343 -8.48 -12.71 15.19
CA TRP A 343 -7.89 -11.91 14.11
C TRP A 343 -8.95 -11.19 13.27
N ARG A 344 -9.98 -11.91 12.83
CA ARG A 344 -11.12 -11.33 12.09
C ARG A 344 -11.74 -10.21 12.91
N PHE A 345 -12.07 -10.44 14.17
CA PHE A 345 -12.67 -9.44 15.04
C PHE A 345 -11.76 -8.21 15.20
N ALA A 346 -10.47 -8.42 15.46
CA ALA A 346 -9.50 -7.33 15.65
C ALA A 346 -9.38 -6.41 14.42
N LEU A 347 -9.41 -6.99 13.22
CA LEU A 347 -9.29 -6.30 11.94
C LEU A 347 -10.62 -5.66 11.51
N GLU A 348 -11.70 -6.44 11.47
CA GLU A 348 -13.00 -6.01 10.96
C GLU A 348 -13.61 -4.90 11.82
N ARG A 349 -13.46 -4.96 13.15
CA ARG A 349 -13.94 -3.89 14.05
C ARG A 349 -13.30 -2.53 13.75
N ARG A 350 -12.16 -2.51 13.05
CA ARG A 350 -11.43 -1.30 12.63
C ARG A 350 -11.50 -1.03 11.11
N GLY A 351 -12.36 -1.75 10.39
CA GLY A 351 -12.64 -1.51 8.97
C GLY A 351 -11.74 -2.29 8.00
N MET A 352 -10.88 -3.17 8.50
CA MET A 352 -10.06 -4.07 7.68
C MET A 352 -10.78 -5.40 7.49
N LYS A 353 -11.37 -5.62 6.32
CA LYS A 353 -12.25 -6.75 6.07
C LYS A 353 -11.48 -8.00 5.60
N VAL A 354 -11.80 -9.16 6.19
CA VAL A 354 -11.23 -10.44 5.78
C VAL A 354 -11.97 -10.99 4.56
N SER A 355 -11.22 -11.44 3.55
CA SER A 355 -11.77 -12.06 2.35
C SER A 355 -12.13 -13.51 2.61
N ARG A 356 -13.43 -13.79 2.72
CA ARG A 356 -13.92 -15.15 2.98
C ARG A 356 -13.57 -16.12 1.86
N ASP A 357 -13.75 -15.69 0.61
CA ASP A 357 -13.57 -16.53 -0.57
C ASP A 357 -12.11 -16.90 -0.87
N LYS A 358 -11.17 -16.17 -0.27
CA LYS A 358 -9.73 -16.37 -0.46
C LYS A 358 -9.00 -16.83 0.80
N THR A 359 -9.71 -16.88 1.93
CA THR A 359 -9.13 -17.43 3.15
C THR A 359 -9.16 -18.94 3.02
N GLU A 360 -8.00 -19.57 3.18
CA GLU A 360 -7.82 -21.02 2.95
C GLU A 360 -7.20 -21.68 4.19
N TYR A 361 -7.55 -22.94 4.41
CA TYR A 361 -7.12 -23.75 5.56
C TYR A 361 -6.35 -24.97 5.08
N MET A 362 -5.23 -25.27 5.71
CA MET A 362 -4.38 -26.42 5.44
C MET A 362 -4.07 -27.19 6.73
N CYS A 363 -4.05 -28.51 6.65
CA CYS A 363 -3.70 -29.39 7.76
C CYS A 363 -2.57 -30.33 7.34
N VAL A 364 -1.51 -30.41 8.14
CA VAL A 364 -0.40 -31.35 7.99
C VAL A 364 -0.65 -32.54 8.93
N ASN A 365 -0.37 -33.77 8.48
CA ASN A 365 -0.55 -35.00 9.26
C ASN A 365 -1.95 -35.20 9.87
N GLU A 366 -3.00 -34.85 9.12
CA GLU A 366 -4.38 -34.98 9.58
C GLU A 366 -4.69 -36.41 10.08
N ARG A 367 -5.17 -36.51 11.33
CA ARG A 367 -5.53 -37.76 12.00
C ARG A 367 -7.00 -38.09 11.79
N GLU A 368 -7.86 -37.07 11.81
CA GLU A 368 -9.29 -37.20 11.56
C GLU A 368 -9.66 -36.63 10.19
N ALA A 369 -9.97 -37.50 9.24
CA ALA A 369 -10.35 -37.10 7.89
C ALA A 369 -11.58 -36.20 7.90
N GLY A 370 -11.46 -35.01 7.30
CA GLY A 370 -12.58 -34.07 7.14
C GLY A 370 -12.72 -33.05 8.26
N GLY A 371 -11.65 -32.77 9.01
CA GLY A 371 -11.63 -31.67 9.96
C GLY A 371 -11.84 -30.31 9.26
N LYS A 372 -12.73 -29.48 9.79
CA LYS A 372 -13.15 -28.20 9.19
C LYS A 372 -12.92 -27.05 10.17
N VAL A 373 -12.24 -26.01 9.70
CA VAL A 373 -12.17 -24.72 10.41
C VAL A 373 -13.30 -23.83 9.90
N LYS A 374 -13.94 -23.09 10.80
CA LYS A 374 -15.00 -22.15 10.46
C LYS A 374 -14.59 -20.72 10.74
N MET A 375 -15.14 -19.82 9.93
CA MET A 375 -15.12 -18.38 10.17
C MET A 375 -16.56 -17.87 10.12
N GLN A 376 -17.03 -17.31 11.23
CA GLN A 376 -18.42 -16.87 11.46
C GLN A 376 -19.44 -17.99 11.18
N GLY A 377 -19.06 -19.23 11.54
CA GLY A 377 -19.87 -20.41 11.32
C GLY A 377 -19.86 -20.97 9.89
N VAL A 378 -19.19 -20.30 8.94
CA VAL A 378 -19.01 -20.77 7.56
C VAL A 378 -17.69 -21.50 7.43
N GLU A 379 -17.67 -22.64 6.75
CA GLU A 379 -16.46 -23.43 6.55
C GLU A 379 -15.45 -22.70 5.67
N VAL A 380 -14.20 -22.65 6.15
CA VAL A 380 -13.05 -22.17 5.37
C VAL A 380 -12.66 -23.26 4.37
N VAL A 381 -12.35 -22.87 3.13
CA VAL A 381 -11.96 -23.82 2.08
C VAL A 381 -10.69 -24.54 2.52
N LYS A 382 -10.76 -25.86 2.62
CA LYS A 382 -9.60 -26.70 2.94
C LYS A 382 -8.83 -27.02 1.66
N VAL A 383 -7.51 -26.87 1.72
CA VAL A 383 -6.58 -27.12 0.61
C VAL A 383 -5.44 -28.04 1.05
N ASP A 384 -4.93 -28.85 0.11
CA ASP A 384 -3.74 -29.67 0.31
C ASP A 384 -2.46 -28.93 -0.08
N ASP A 385 -2.57 -27.92 -0.95
CA ASP A 385 -1.49 -27.04 -1.36
C ASP A 385 -1.93 -25.58 -1.37
N PHE A 386 -1.07 -24.70 -0.86
CA PHE A 386 -1.31 -23.27 -0.81
C PHE A 386 -0.17 -22.50 -1.48
N LYS A 387 -0.51 -21.51 -2.32
CA LYS A 387 0.47 -20.63 -2.96
C LYS A 387 0.76 -19.41 -2.10
N CYS A 388 1.69 -19.54 -1.16
CA CYS A 388 2.17 -18.45 -0.30
C CYS A 388 3.30 -17.67 -1.00
N LEU A 389 3.11 -16.36 -1.22
CA LEU A 389 4.15 -15.44 -1.71
C LEU A 389 4.88 -15.91 -2.98
N GLY A 390 4.18 -16.66 -3.84
CA GLY A 390 4.70 -17.21 -5.10
C GLY A 390 5.30 -18.62 -5.00
N SER A 391 5.41 -19.20 -3.80
CA SER A 391 5.84 -20.58 -3.56
C SER A 391 4.67 -21.46 -3.13
N THR A 392 4.62 -22.70 -3.62
CA THR A 392 3.60 -23.68 -3.19
C THR A 392 4.09 -24.44 -1.97
N ILE A 393 3.28 -24.43 -0.92
CA ILE A 393 3.49 -25.20 0.32
C ILE A 393 2.47 -26.34 0.31
N GLN A 394 2.94 -27.56 0.49
CA GLN A 394 2.08 -28.75 0.44
C GLN A 394 1.94 -29.36 1.84
N SER A 395 0.78 -29.94 2.13
CA SER A 395 0.50 -30.64 3.39
C SER A 395 1.39 -31.86 3.61
N ASN A 396 1.98 -32.40 2.53
CA ASN A 396 2.93 -33.51 2.55
C ASN A 396 4.40 -33.07 2.47
N GLY A 397 4.69 -31.76 2.48
CA GLY A 397 6.02 -31.14 2.48
C GLY A 397 6.56 -30.78 1.11
#